data_AF-A0A7C4KGD5-F1
#
_entry.id   AF-A0A7C4KGD5-F1
#
_cell.length_a   1.000
_cell.length_b   1.000
_cell.length_c   1.000
_cell.angle_alpha   90.00
_cell.angle_beta   90.00
_cell.angle_gamma   90.00
#
_symmetry.space_group_name_H-M   'P 1'
#
loop_
_entity.id
_entity.type
_entity.pdbx_description
1 polymer ?
#
loop_
_entity_poly.entity_id
_entity_poly.type
_entity_poly.pdbx_seq_one_letter_code
_entity_poly.pdbx_strand_id
1 'polypeptide(L)'
;MPMKPEEVLRRIAARQEEASFRVPAGEGRLLAFLAERGTVLERRYANGEVDVRVRIGSADRARAERMLLDATRKVSPSEGEGAPPE
;
A
#
# COMPACT_ATOMS: atom_id res chain seq x y z
N MET A 1 -27.33 6.28 -24.24
CA MET A 1 -26.47 7.48 -24.25
C MET A 1 -25.10 7.08 -23.71
N PRO A 2 -23.99 7.26 -24.45
CA PRO A 2 -22.66 6.98 -23.91
C PRO A 2 -22.34 7.98 -22.79
N MET A 3 -21.83 7.49 -21.65
CA MET A 3 -21.42 8.36 -20.55
C MET A 3 -20.23 9.22 -20.97
N LYS A 4 -20.22 10.50 -20.57
CA LYS A 4 -19.09 11.40 -20.80
C LYS A 4 -17.88 10.92 -19.98
N PRO A 5 -16.66 10.95 -20.54
CA PRO A 5 -15.45 10.47 -19.86
C PRO A 5 -15.20 11.18 -18.51
N GLU A 6 -15.57 12.45 -18.38
CA GLU A 6 -15.49 13.19 -17.11
C GLU A 6 -16.42 12.63 -16.02
N GLU A 7 -17.57 12.10 -16.40
CA GLU A 7 -18.53 11.52 -15.46
C GLU A 7 -18.12 10.13 -14.99
N VAL A 8 -17.43 9.38 -15.87
CA VAL A 8 -16.76 8.14 -15.51
C VAL A 8 -15.63 8.42 -14.52
N LEU A 9 -14.78 9.41 -14.78
CA LEU A 9 -13.71 9.82 -13.86
C LEU A 9 -14.27 10.31 -12.53
N ARG A 10 -15.35 11.12 -12.53
CA ARG A 10 -16.02 11.54 -11.28
C ARG A 10 -16.58 10.36 -10.49
N ARG A 11 -17.19 9.37 -11.13
CA ARG A 11 -17.70 8.17 -10.43
C ARG A 11 -16.58 7.28 -9.89
N ILE A 12 -15.45 7.22 -10.59
CA ILE A 12 -14.26 6.50 -10.12
C ILE A 12 -13.66 7.23 -8.91
N ALA A 13 -13.50 8.55 -8.99
CA ALA A 13 -13.02 9.39 -7.88
C ALA A 13 -13.97 9.38 -6.68
N ALA A 14 -15.29 9.36 -6.91
CA ALA A 14 -16.31 9.27 -5.85
C ALA A 14 -16.32 7.91 -5.13
N ARG A 15 -15.62 6.90 -5.65
CA ARG A 15 -15.42 5.59 -5.01
C ARG A 15 -14.06 5.47 -4.32
N GLN A 16 -13.31 6.56 -4.22
CA GLN A 16 -12.06 6.57 -3.48
C GLN A 16 -12.32 6.95 -2.02
N GLU A 17 -11.74 6.17 -1.12
CA GLU A 17 -11.79 6.37 0.32
C GLU A 17 -10.40 6.75 0.83
N GLU A 18 -10.36 7.50 1.93
CA GLU A 18 -9.11 7.77 2.63
C GLU A 18 -8.76 6.57 3.51
N ALA A 19 -7.58 6.02 3.27
CA ALA A 19 -7.02 4.92 4.04
C ALA A 19 -5.65 5.31 4.59
N SER A 20 -5.36 4.82 5.79
CA SER A 20 -4.05 5.00 6.44
C SER A 20 -3.36 3.64 6.51
N PHE A 21 -2.14 3.57 5.99
CA PHE A 21 -1.32 2.35 5.98
C PHE A 21 -0.04 2.61 6.75
N ARG A 22 0.29 1.72 7.70
CA ARG A 22 1.60 1.69 8.33
C ARG A 22 2.45 0.64 7.61
N VAL A 23 3.41 1.11 6.82
CA VAL A 23 4.26 0.27 5.99
C VAL A 23 5.66 0.22 6.60
N PRO A 24 6.25 -0.95 6.85
CA PRO A 24 7.63 -1.02 7.32
C PRO A 24 8.58 -0.41 6.27
N ALA A 25 9.64 0.30 6.70
CA ALA A 25 10.51 1.07 5.80
C ALA A 25 11.21 0.22 4.73
N GLY A 26 11.31 -1.10 4.92
CA GLY A 26 11.82 -2.05 3.93
C GLY A 26 10.85 -2.37 2.79
N GLU A 27 9.57 -2.05 2.91
CA GLU A 27 8.54 -2.42 1.94
C GLU A 27 8.25 -1.30 0.92
N GLY A 28 9.28 -1.02 0.12
CA GLY A 28 9.20 -0.06 -1.00
C GLY A 28 8.15 -0.42 -2.05
N ARG A 29 7.81 -1.71 -2.19
CA ARG A 29 6.79 -2.19 -3.14
C ARG A 29 5.39 -1.72 -2.79
N LEU A 30 5.01 -1.79 -1.52
CA LEU A 30 3.71 -1.31 -1.05
C LEU A 30 3.61 0.21 -1.19
N LEU A 31 4.70 0.92 -0.84
CA LEU A 31 4.76 2.38 -1.01
C LEU A 31 4.61 2.81 -2.47
N ALA A 32 5.28 2.13 -3.40
CA ALA A 32 5.16 2.39 -4.84
C ALA A 32 3.73 2.12 -5.33
N PHE A 33 3.12 1.00 -4.92
CA PHE A 33 1.74 0.67 -5.27
C PHE A 33 0.75 1.75 -4.81
N LEU A 34 0.89 2.24 -3.58
CA LEU A 34 0.02 3.29 -3.04
C LEU A 34 0.20 4.62 -3.80
N ALA A 35 1.42 4.93 -4.23
CA ALA A 35 1.70 6.13 -5.02
C ALA A 35 1.23 6.03 -6.49
N GLU A 36 1.23 4.83 -7.08
CA GLU A 36 0.75 4.59 -8.45
C GLU A 36 -0.78 4.54 -8.54
N ARG A 37 -1.43 3.92 -7.55
CA ARG A 37 -2.87 3.58 -7.61
C ARG A 37 -3.74 4.51 -6.79
N GLY A 38 -3.14 5.26 -5.87
CA GLY A 38 -3.80 6.21 -5.00
C GLY A 38 -3.17 7.59 -5.06
N THR A 39 -3.82 8.54 -4.40
CA THR A 39 -3.28 9.89 -4.17
C THR A 39 -2.74 9.96 -2.76
N VAL A 40 -1.41 10.06 -2.60
CA VAL A 40 -0.78 10.22 -1.29
C VAL A 40 -1.13 11.60 -0.73
N LEU A 41 -1.83 11.63 0.40
CA LEU A 41 -2.23 12.84 1.10
C LEU A 41 -1.16 13.25 2.12
N GLU A 42 -0.62 12.27 2.84
CA GLU A 42 0.38 12.51 3.89
C GLU A 42 1.31 11.30 3.98
N ARG A 43 2.59 11.56 4.27
CA ARG A 43 3.59 10.52 4.50
C ARG A 43 4.46 10.92 5.68
N ARG A 44 4.48 10.08 6.71
CA ARG A 44 5.25 10.30 7.93
C ARG A 44 6.14 9.10 8.19
N TYR A 45 7.42 9.37 8.41
CA TYR A 45 8.41 8.35 8.73
C TYR A 45 8.64 8.35 10.24
N ALA A 46 8.48 7.21 10.89
CA ALA A 46 8.64 7.06 12.34
C ALA A 46 9.16 5.66 12.68
N ASN A 47 10.23 5.57 13.48
CA ASN A 47 10.76 4.31 14.03
C ASN A 47 10.93 3.14 13.02
N GLY A 48 11.42 3.43 11.81
CA GLY A 48 11.60 2.38 10.79
C GLY A 48 10.29 1.93 10.12
N GLU A 49 9.20 2.66 10.35
CA GLU A 49 7.92 2.51 9.69
C GLU A 49 7.54 3.81 8.96
N VAL A 50 6.63 3.68 8.00
CA VAL A 50 6.13 4.75 7.15
C VAL A 50 4.62 4.74 7.24
N ASP A 51 4.06 5.70 7.97
CA ASP A 51 2.63 5.96 8.02
C ASP A 51 2.26 6.77 6.78
N VAL A 52 1.45 6.18 5.89
CA VAL A 52 1.00 6.79 4.64
C VAL A 52 -0.51 6.93 4.66
N ARG A 53 -0.98 8.16 4.51
CA ARG A 53 -2.39 8.45 4.22
C ARG A 53 -2.55 8.60 2.73
N VAL A 54 -3.48 7.84 2.17
CA VAL A 54 -3.70 7.77 0.73
C VAL A 54 -5.20 7.73 0.46
N ARG A 55 -5.64 8.48 -0.55
CA ARG A 55 -6.97 8.34 -1.12
C ARG A 55 -6.92 7.33 -2.25
N ILE A 56 -7.60 6.20 -2.09
CA ILE A 56 -7.49 5.04 -2.96
C ILE A 56 -8.86 4.37 -3.13
N GLY A 57 -9.11 3.72 -4.27
CA GLY A 57 -10.36 2.99 -4.48
C GLY A 57 -10.46 1.76 -3.59
N SER A 58 -11.68 1.37 -3.18
CA SER A 58 -11.89 0.22 -2.28
C SER A 58 -11.26 -1.10 -2.78
N ALA A 59 -11.21 -1.30 -4.10
CA ALA A 59 -10.58 -2.49 -4.69
C ALA A 59 -9.05 -2.48 -4.56
N ASP A 60 -8.40 -1.34 -4.81
CA ASP A 60 -6.95 -1.20 -4.64
C ASP A 60 -6.57 -1.12 -3.14
N ARG A 61 -7.45 -0.59 -2.28
CA ARG A 61 -7.31 -0.68 -0.81
C ARG A 61 -7.19 -2.14 -0.36
N ALA A 62 -8.13 -3.00 -0.76
CA ALA A 62 -8.10 -4.41 -0.40
C ALA A 62 -6.82 -5.11 -0.89
N ARG A 63 -6.27 -4.70 -2.04
CA ARG A 63 -4.97 -5.18 -2.53
C ARG A 63 -3.82 -4.68 -1.66
N ALA A 64 -3.81 -3.41 -1.30
CA ALA A 64 -2.80 -2.82 -0.42
C ALA A 64 -2.80 -3.48 0.96
N GLU A 65 -3.97 -3.74 1.56
CA GLU A 65 -4.09 -4.47 2.82
C GLU A 65 -3.53 -5.90 2.72
N ARG A 66 -3.79 -6.58 1.60
CA ARG A 66 -3.24 -7.92 1.35
C ARG A 66 -1.73 -7.93 1.15
N MET A 67 -1.18 -6.91 0.49
CA MET A 67 0.27 -6.74 0.38
C MET A 67 0.90 -6.42 1.74
N LEU A 68 0.24 -5.60 2.55
CA LEU A 68 0.69 -5.31 3.91
C LEU A 68 0.75 -6.58 4.76
N LEU A 69 -0.27 -7.43 4.70
CA LEU A 69 -0.28 -8.73 5.38
C LEU A 69 0.88 -9.65 4.95
N ASP A 70 1.22 -9.68 3.65
CA ASP A 70 2.38 -10.43 3.14
C ASP A 70 3.70 -9.84 3.65
N ALA A 71 3.80 -8.51 3.67
CA ALA A 71 4.92 -7.78 4.22
C ALA A 71 5.16 -8.09 5.71
N THR A 72 4.11 -8.06 6.56
CA THR A 72 4.28 -8.37 7.99
C THR A 72 4.75 -9.81 8.19
N ARG A 73 4.28 -10.74 7.36
CA ARG A 73 4.65 -12.15 7.44
C ARG A 73 6.13 -12.40 7.09
N LYS A 74 6.72 -11.59 6.20
CA LYS A 74 8.15 -11.69 5.84
C LYS A 74 9.09 -11.11 6.90
N VAL A 75 8.60 -10.22 7.77
CA VAL A 75 9.38 -9.63 8.86
C VAL A 75 9.62 -10.62 10.01
N SER A 76 9.04 -11.83 9.94
CA SER A 76 9.53 -12.99 10.68
C SER A 76 10.53 -13.78 9.80
N PRO A 77 11.82 -13.40 9.72
CA PRO A 77 12.80 -14.38 9.33
C PRO A 77 12.83 -15.41 10.45
N SER A 78 12.52 -16.67 10.13
CA SER A 78 13.22 -17.75 10.81
C SER A 78 14.71 -17.42 10.70
N GLU A 79 15.37 -17.19 11.83
CA GLU A 79 16.79 -17.48 12.00
C GLU A 79 17.00 -18.93 11.59
N GLY A 80 17.19 -19.14 10.28
CA GLY A 80 17.79 -20.34 9.71
C GLY A 80 19.22 -19.97 9.42
N GLU A 81 20.02 -19.81 10.47
CA GLU A 81 21.47 -19.77 10.39
C GLU A 81 21.94 -21.14 9.88
N GLY A 82 21.95 -21.29 8.55
CA GLY A 82 22.68 -22.35 7.90
C GLY A 82 24.16 -22.02 8.02
N ALA A 83 24.80 -22.55 9.06
CA ALA A 83 26.24 -22.56 9.18
C ALA A 83 26.85 -23.20 7.91
N PRO A 84 27.94 -22.65 7.34
CA PRO A 84 28.58 -23.23 6.17
C PRO A 84 29.21 -24.58 6.52
N PRO A 85 29.29 -25.52 5.57
CA PRO A 85 29.89 -26.83 5.81
C PRO A 85 31.42 -26.70 5.75
N GLU A 86 32.12 -27.08 6.83
CA GLU A 86 33.51 -27.56 6.81
C GLU A 86 33.72 -28.64 7.87
#